data_AF-K1L419-F1
#
_entry.id   AF-K1L419-F1
#
_cell.length_a   1.000
_cell.length_b   1.000
_cell.length_c   1.000
_cell.angle_alpha   90.00
_cell.angle_beta   90.00
_cell.angle_gamma   90.00
#
_symmetry.space_group_name_H-M   'P 1'
#
loop_
_entity.id
_entity.type
_entity.pdbx_description
1 polymer ?
#
loop_
_entity_poly.entity_id
_entity_poly.type
_entity_poly.pdbx_seq_one_letter_code
_entity_poly.pdbx_strand_id
1 'polypeptide(L)'
;MKIVLEKDRQLLMHSPLYRFTNENSEEPDTVTILHQPEVDAYKPFSTSEKQGFVYFDLWSYSFAIQLHQVLKAHDMVKGVLRLRRTTNNFSYIEEDILAVSEWFGNVRNVSVRSNEIGENHYTIVLCEFGESIMAHLEYRTGQERIEFEWSSHLHIAEFDSLQMTSDSDNNRNLFKNIDAVLQYAIQWNDAYDEKLAAVRLLLQRGELH
;
A
#
# COMPACT_ATOMS: atom_id res chain seq x y z
N MET A 1 -14.62 0.12 29.71
CA MET A 1 -13.36 -0.64 29.64
C MET A 1 -12.31 0.30 29.08
N LYS A 2 -11.24 0.53 29.83
CA LYS A 2 -10.23 1.55 29.59
C LYS A 2 -9.00 0.80 29.09
N ILE A 3 -8.68 0.89 27.79
CA ILE A 3 -7.45 0.30 27.27
C ILE A 3 -6.33 1.31 27.50
N VAL A 4 -5.49 1.00 28.48
CA VAL A 4 -4.23 1.67 28.74
C VAL A 4 -3.16 0.84 28.04
N LEU A 5 -2.48 1.42 27.05
CA LEU A 5 -1.16 0.95 26.63
C LEU A 5 -0.22 2.15 26.66
N GLU A 6 0.32 2.37 27.85
CA GLU A 6 1.45 3.24 28.12
C GLU A 6 2.72 2.38 28.01
N LYS A 7 3.71 2.86 27.23
CA LYS A 7 5.04 2.28 26.95
C LYS A 7 4.99 0.96 26.15
N ASP A 8 5.36 0.91 24.87
CA ASP A 8 6.61 1.43 24.29
C ASP A 8 6.40 1.99 22.88
N ARG A 9 6.61 3.30 22.75
CA ARG A 9 6.98 3.95 21.50
C ARG A 9 8.35 3.39 21.08
N GLN A 10 8.40 2.37 20.23
CA GLN A 10 9.59 2.08 19.42
C GLN A 10 9.31 1.07 18.29
N LEU A 11 9.49 1.55 17.05
CA LEU A 11 9.99 0.80 15.88
C LEU A 11 9.19 -0.44 15.42
N LEU A 12 8.09 -0.22 14.68
CA LEU A 12 7.76 -1.09 13.54
C LEU A 12 8.41 -0.50 12.30
N MET A 13 9.73 -0.63 12.21
CA MET A 13 10.47 -0.34 10.98
C MET A 13 10.68 -1.64 10.21
N HIS A 14 10.38 -1.56 8.91
CA HIS A 14 10.72 -2.50 7.84
C HIS A 14 9.98 -3.85 7.84
N SER A 15 8.79 -3.87 7.21
CA SER A 15 8.29 -4.92 6.28
C SER A 15 6.76 -4.80 6.12
N PRO A 16 6.18 -4.85 4.90
CA PRO A 16 4.78 -4.49 4.68
C PRO A 16 3.73 -5.58 4.99
N LEU A 17 4.11 -6.76 5.49
CA LEU A 17 3.13 -7.86 5.65
C LEU A 17 3.35 -8.60 6.98
N TYR A 18 2.55 -8.24 7.98
CA TYR A 18 2.45 -8.98 9.23
C TYR A 18 1.24 -9.92 9.21
N ARG A 19 1.41 -11.08 9.83
CA ARG A 19 0.39 -12.12 9.97
C ARG A 19 -0.08 -12.16 11.41
N PHE A 20 -1.39 -12.19 11.63
CA PHE A 20 -1.99 -12.54 12.91
C PHE A 20 -2.54 -13.96 12.83
N THR A 21 -2.15 -14.84 13.75
CA THR A 21 -2.71 -16.19 13.88
C THR A 21 -3.59 -16.26 15.13
N ASN A 22 -4.89 -16.47 14.95
CA ASN A 22 -5.76 -16.94 16.03
C ASN A 22 -5.64 -18.46 16.10
N GLU A 23 -4.79 -18.97 16.98
CA GLU A 23 -4.84 -20.37 17.38
C GLU A 23 -5.56 -20.44 18.74
N ASN A 24 -6.88 -20.67 18.67
CA ASN A 24 -7.76 -21.18 19.74
C ASN A 24 -7.42 -20.77 21.19
N SER A 25 -7.89 -19.61 21.64
CA SER A 25 -8.44 -19.40 22.99
C SER A 25 -9.12 -18.04 23.09
N GLU A 26 -10.08 -17.91 24.00
CA GLU A 26 -10.84 -16.70 24.27
C GLU A 26 -9.89 -15.55 24.69
N GLU A 27 -10.02 -14.39 24.02
CA GLU A 27 -9.26 -13.13 24.15
C GLU A 27 -7.90 -13.02 23.39
N PRO A 28 -7.76 -12.08 22.43
CA PRO A 28 -6.50 -11.81 21.74
C PRO A 28 -5.73 -10.68 22.43
N ASP A 29 -4.91 -11.00 23.44
CA ASP A 29 -4.14 -10.00 24.20
C ASP A 29 -2.63 -9.99 23.89
N THR A 30 -2.16 -10.69 22.85
CA THR A 30 -0.72 -10.69 22.53
C THR A 30 -0.40 -10.73 21.02
N VAL A 31 0.51 -9.84 20.61
CA VAL A 31 1.16 -9.81 19.30
C VAL A 31 2.49 -10.55 19.41
N THR A 32 2.62 -11.70 18.76
CA THR A 32 3.90 -12.42 18.67
C THR A 32 4.74 -11.84 17.53
N ILE A 33 5.80 -11.12 17.86
CA ILE A 33 6.80 -10.66 16.88
C ILE A 33 7.68 -11.87 16.52
N LEU A 34 7.46 -12.46 15.35
CA LEU A 34 8.41 -13.40 14.77
C LEU A 34 9.58 -12.58 14.21
N HIS A 35 10.75 -12.74 14.85
CA HIS A 35 12.11 -12.35 14.43
C HIS A 35 12.24 -11.41 13.23
N GLN A 36 13.01 -10.33 13.42
CA GLN A 36 13.51 -9.48 12.32
C GLN A 36 14.07 -10.36 11.20
N PRO A 37 13.56 -10.27 9.95
CA PRO A 37 14.19 -10.95 8.84
C PRO A 37 15.51 -10.26 8.52
N GLU A 38 16.57 -11.06 8.41
CA GLU A 38 17.79 -10.68 7.69
C GLU A 38 17.42 -10.20 6.28
N VAL A 39 18.26 -9.32 5.74
CA VAL A 39 18.07 -8.48 4.55
C VAL A 39 17.80 -9.24 3.23
N ASP A 40 17.66 -10.58 3.23
CA ASP A 40 17.59 -11.41 2.02
C ASP A 40 16.49 -12.49 1.99
N ALA A 41 15.37 -12.34 2.70
CA ALA A 41 14.32 -13.37 2.69
C ALA A 41 12.97 -12.89 2.11
N TYR A 42 12.93 -12.55 0.82
CA TYR A 42 11.67 -12.61 0.08
C TYR A 42 11.29 -14.08 -0.11
N LYS A 43 10.41 -14.61 0.75
CA LYS A 43 9.69 -15.86 0.46
C LYS A 43 8.44 -15.50 -0.33
N PRO A 44 8.28 -15.99 -1.58
CA PRO A 44 7.00 -15.88 -2.27
C PRO A 44 5.93 -16.55 -1.41
N PHE A 45 4.74 -15.93 -1.38
CA PHE A 45 3.57 -16.44 -0.68
C PHE A 45 3.36 -17.92 -0.99
N SER A 46 3.50 -18.78 0.01
CA SER A 46 3.27 -20.23 -0.10
C SER A 46 1.76 -20.48 -0.11
N THR A 47 1.29 -21.05 -1.21
CA THR A 47 -0.13 -21.19 -1.61
C THR A 47 -0.89 -22.32 -0.93
N SER A 48 -0.40 -22.94 0.15
CA SER A 48 -1.02 -24.19 0.62
C SER A 48 -1.71 -24.16 1.97
N GLU A 49 -1.44 -23.25 2.91
CA GLU A 49 -2.13 -23.30 4.20
C GLU A 49 -2.26 -21.93 4.90
N LYS A 50 -3.52 -21.58 5.23
CA LYS A 50 -4.01 -20.70 6.31
C LYS A 50 -4.53 -19.31 5.91
N GLN A 51 -5.84 -19.14 6.06
CA GLN A 51 -6.59 -17.88 6.15
C GLN A 51 -5.91 -16.93 7.16
N GLY A 52 -5.42 -15.79 6.68
CA GLY A 52 -4.81 -14.74 7.51
C GLY A 52 -5.33 -13.37 7.08
N PHE A 53 -5.22 -12.39 7.97
CA PHE A 53 -5.52 -11.00 7.61
C PHE A 53 -4.26 -10.32 7.10
N VAL A 54 -4.37 -9.58 6.01
CA VAL A 54 -3.32 -8.72 5.46
C VAL A 54 -3.80 -7.28 5.41
N TYR A 55 -2.88 -6.33 5.44
CA TYR A 55 -3.19 -4.92 5.22
C TYR A 55 -2.34 -4.40 4.05
N PHE A 56 -2.85 -3.38 3.37
CA PHE A 56 -2.07 -2.65 2.37
C PHE A 56 -1.33 -1.50 3.04
N ASP A 57 -0.03 -1.40 2.79
CA ASP A 57 0.87 -0.37 3.28
C ASP A 57 0.32 1.03 2.97
N LEU A 58 -0.14 1.26 1.73
CA LEU A 58 -0.74 2.52 1.32
C LEU A 58 -1.92 2.92 2.21
N TRP A 59 -2.77 1.96 2.59
CA TRP A 59 -3.96 2.22 3.42
C TRP A 59 -3.64 2.42 4.89
N SER A 60 -2.45 2.00 5.32
CA SER A 60 -2.00 2.21 6.71
C SER A 60 -1.65 3.67 7.00
N TYR A 61 -1.45 4.52 5.99
CA TYR A 61 -1.15 5.93 6.21
C TYR A 61 -2.40 6.75 6.51
N SER A 62 -2.28 7.68 7.46
CA SER A 62 -3.40 8.55 7.86
C SER A 62 -3.99 9.37 6.70
N PHE A 63 -3.17 9.80 5.73
CA PHE A 63 -3.64 10.53 4.55
C PHE A 63 -4.56 9.66 3.68
N ALA A 64 -4.27 8.36 3.54
CA ALA A 64 -5.03 7.46 2.69
C ALA A 64 -6.43 7.21 3.25
N ILE A 65 -6.58 7.20 4.58
CA ILE A 65 -7.89 7.11 5.25
C ILE A 65 -8.74 8.34 4.93
N GLN A 66 -8.18 9.54 5.09
CA GLN A 66 -8.89 10.80 4.83
C GLN A 66 -9.25 10.92 3.35
N LEU A 67 -8.30 10.57 2.48
CA LEU A 67 -8.53 10.52 1.05
C LEU A 67 -9.67 9.56 0.72
N HIS A 68 -9.66 8.32 1.22
CA HIS A 68 -10.73 7.36 0.97
C HIS A 68 -12.11 7.89 1.39
N GLN A 69 -12.19 8.70 2.46
CA GLN A 69 -13.43 9.39 2.85
C GLN A 69 -13.85 10.45 1.84
N VAL A 70 -12.92 11.28 1.35
CA VAL A 70 -13.17 12.26 0.28
C VAL A 70 -13.63 11.56 -0.99
N LEU A 71 -12.96 10.48 -1.36
CA LEU A 71 -13.29 9.65 -2.52
C LEU A 71 -14.70 9.06 -2.40
N LYS A 72 -15.09 8.52 -1.23
CA LYS A 72 -16.46 8.01 -1.00
C LYS A 72 -17.55 9.06 -1.00
N ALA A 73 -17.24 10.31 -0.62
CA ALA A 73 -18.22 11.39 -0.56
C ALA A 73 -18.60 11.92 -1.96
N HIS A 74 -17.81 11.61 -2.98
CA HIS A 74 -18.03 12.06 -4.35
C HIS A 74 -18.31 10.84 -5.23
N ASP A 75 -19.39 10.86 -6.00
CA ASP A 75 -19.73 9.74 -6.90
C ASP A 75 -18.64 9.65 -7.98
N MET A 76 -17.71 8.71 -7.81
CA MET A 76 -16.42 8.68 -8.52
C MET A 76 -16.58 8.09 -9.92
N VAL A 77 -17.10 8.90 -10.84
CA VAL A 77 -17.33 8.39 -12.20
C VAL A 77 -16.07 8.50 -13.06
N LYS A 78 -15.24 9.56 -12.91
CA LYS A 78 -14.09 9.84 -13.79
C LYS A 78 -12.99 10.63 -13.09
N GLY A 79 -11.74 10.23 -13.29
CA GLY A 79 -10.58 10.99 -12.78
C GLY A 79 -9.24 10.30 -13.01
N VAL A 80 -8.19 10.95 -12.52
CA VAL A 80 -6.80 10.51 -12.60
C VAL A 80 -6.18 10.50 -11.21
N LEU A 81 -5.67 9.35 -10.80
CA LEU A 81 -4.82 9.20 -9.62
C LEU A 81 -3.36 9.38 -10.03
N ARG A 82 -2.58 10.11 -9.23
CA ARG A 82 -1.12 10.16 -9.34
C ARG A 82 -0.52 9.79 -7.99
N LEU A 83 0.27 8.72 -7.96
CA LEU A 83 1.02 8.28 -6.79
C LEU A 83 2.49 8.35 -7.14
N ARG A 84 3.30 9.01 -6.32
CA ARG A 84 4.76 8.92 -6.41
C ARG A 84 5.30 8.35 -5.11
N ARG A 85 6.05 7.25 -5.20
CA ARG A 85 6.72 6.62 -4.07
C ARG A 85 8.23 6.63 -4.31
N THR A 86 8.97 7.27 -3.40
CA THR A 86 10.42 7.07 -3.31
C THR A 86 10.65 5.95 -2.28
N THR A 87 11.26 4.84 -2.70
CA THR A 87 11.39 3.63 -1.90
C THR A 87 12.51 2.74 -2.46
N ASN A 88 13.13 1.94 -1.59
CA ASN A 88 14.06 0.88 -2.01
C ASN A 88 13.36 -0.48 -2.17
N ASN A 89 12.05 -0.55 -1.91
CA ASN A 89 11.25 -1.77 -2.07
C ASN A 89 10.24 -1.58 -3.22
N PHE A 90 10.48 -2.23 -4.36
CA PHE A 90 9.61 -2.18 -5.54
C PHE A 90 8.46 -3.20 -5.48
N SER A 91 8.37 -4.05 -4.45
CA SER A 91 7.20 -4.92 -4.23
C SER A 91 5.91 -4.12 -4.02
N TYR A 92 6.04 -2.84 -3.63
CA TYR A 92 4.91 -1.92 -3.48
C TYR A 92 4.14 -1.70 -4.78
N ILE A 93 4.73 -1.95 -5.96
CA ILE A 93 4.00 -1.79 -7.23
C ILE A 93 2.77 -2.72 -7.29
N GLU A 94 2.97 -4.02 -7.04
CA GLU A 94 1.88 -5.00 -7.07
C GLU A 94 0.84 -4.68 -5.99
N GLU A 95 1.32 -4.33 -4.80
CA GLU A 95 0.51 -4.02 -3.63
C GLU A 95 -0.34 -2.76 -3.82
N ASP A 96 0.27 -1.67 -4.30
CA ASP A 96 -0.41 -0.39 -4.52
C ASP A 96 -1.46 -0.53 -5.65
N ILE A 97 -1.18 -1.28 -6.72
CA ILE A 97 -2.18 -1.56 -7.78
C ILE A 97 -3.37 -2.32 -7.20
N LEU A 98 -3.11 -3.34 -6.37
CA LEU A 98 -4.17 -4.11 -5.74
C LEU A 98 -4.98 -3.24 -4.76
N ALA A 99 -4.31 -2.43 -3.94
CA ALA A 99 -4.94 -1.49 -3.01
C ALA A 99 -5.80 -0.45 -3.74
N VAL A 100 -5.32 0.12 -4.85
CA VAL A 100 -6.09 1.07 -5.66
C VAL A 100 -7.25 0.39 -6.39
N SER A 101 -7.11 -0.89 -6.78
CA SER A 101 -8.20 -1.66 -7.39
C SER A 101 -9.41 -1.80 -6.47
N GLU A 102 -9.21 -1.82 -5.15
CA GLU A 102 -10.30 -1.88 -4.19
C GLU A 102 -11.08 -0.55 -4.10
N TRP A 103 -10.46 0.58 -4.47
CA TRP A 103 -11.15 1.88 -4.54
C TRP A 103 -11.86 2.09 -5.88
N PHE A 104 -11.27 1.66 -6.99
CA PHE A 104 -11.72 2.02 -8.34
C PHE A 104 -12.21 0.84 -9.19
N GLY A 105 -12.29 -0.35 -8.60
CA GLY A 105 -12.57 -1.60 -9.29
C GLY A 105 -11.32 -2.20 -9.94
N ASN A 106 -11.47 -3.39 -10.52
CA ASN A 106 -10.35 -4.15 -11.06
C ASN A 106 -9.55 -3.36 -12.11
N VAL A 107 -8.22 -3.48 -12.04
CA VAL A 107 -7.33 -3.03 -13.11
C VAL A 107 -7.59 -3.83 -14.39
N ARG A 108 -7.68 -3.12 -15.51
CA ARG A 108 -7.97 -3.68 -16.84
C ARG A 108 -6.74 -3.72 -17.73
N ASN A 109 -5.90 -2.70 -17.62
CA ASN A 109 -4.71 -2.54 -18.43
C ASN A 109 -3.59 -1.90 -17.63
N VAL A 110 -2.36 -2.28 -17.95
CA VAL A 110 -1.14 -1.78 -17.31
C VAL A 110 -0.09 -1.55 -18.40
N SER A 111 0.59 -0.41 -18.34
CA SER A 111 1.78 -0.12 -19.14
C SER A 111 2.91 0.27 -18.21
N VAL A 112 4.07 -0.35 -18.39
CA VAL A 112 5.24 -0.18 -17.54
C VAL A 112 6.39 0.42 -18.35
N ARG A 113 7.03 1.43 -17.78
CA ARG A 113 8.27 2.01 -18.27
C ARG A 113 9.27 2.09 -17.14
N SER A 114 10.34 1.32 -17.25
CA SER A 114 11.39 1.26 -16.25
C SER A 114 12.72 1.71 -16.85
N ASN A 115 13.54 2.36 -16.03
CA ASN A 115 14.91 2.74 -16.36
C ASN A 115 15.79 2.55 -15.13
N GLU A 116 16.99 2.04 -15.35
CA GLU A 116 17.97 1.77 -14.31
C GLU A 116 19.32 2.39 -14.71
N ILE A 117 19.85 3.26 -13.84
CA ILE A 117 21.14 3.91 -14.02
C ILE A 117 21.94 3.73 -12.73
N GLY A 118 22.84 2.75 -12.72
CA GLY A 118 23.57 2.36 -11.51
C GLY A 118 22.61 1.82 -10.45
N GLU A 119 22.64 2.37 -9.25
CA GLU A 119 21.72 2.00 -8.16
C GLU A 119 20.36 2.71 -8.24
N ASN A 120 20.20 3.68 -9.15
CA ASN A 120 18.95 4.41 -9.31
C ASN A 120 18.03 3.65 -10.24
N HIS A 121 16.96 3.11 -9.67
CA HIS A 121 15.86 2.50 -10.40
C HIS A 121 14.70 3.48 -10.44
N TYR A 122 14.08 3.63 -11.61
CA TYR A 122 12.89 4.46 -11.82
C TYR A 122 11.87 3.68 -12.66
N THR A 123 10.66 3.52 -12.13
CA THR A 123 9.56 2.80 -12.80
C THR A 123 8.30 3.65 -12.81
N ILE A 124 7.73 3.85 -13.98
CA ILE A 124 6.38 4.40 -14.18
C ILE A 124 5.44 3.26 -14.55
N VAL A 125 4.30 3.21 -13.89
CA VAL A 125 3.19 2.31 -14.20
C VAL A 125 1.94 3.14 -14.49
N LEU A 126 1.39 2.99 -15.69
CA LEU A 126 0.10 3.54 -16.07
C LEU A 126 -0.94 2.43 -15.98
N CYS A 127 -1.98 2.64 -15.18
CA CYS A 127 -3.06 1.69 -14.96
C CYS A 127 -4.39 2.27 -15.40
N GLU A 128 -5.24 1.41 -15.99
CA GLU A 128 -6.64 1.72 -16.27
C GLU A 128 -7.53 0.88 -15.35
N PHE A 129 -8.40 1.53 -14.59
CA PHE A 129 -9.36 0.92 -13.67
C PHE A 129 -10.79 1.23 -14.09
N GLY A 130 -11.68 0.25 -13.99
CA GLY A 130 -13.09 0.44 -14.35
C GLY A 130 -13.26 1.03 -15.76
N GLU A 131 -14.27 1.88 -15.97
CA GLU A 131 -14.56 2.45 -17.30
C GLU A 131 -13.85 3.77 -17.60
N SER A 132 -13.34 4.49 -16.59
CA SER A 132 -12.86 5.87 -16.81
C SER A 132 -11.92 6.41 -15.73
N ILE A 133 -11.25 5.53 -15.00
CA ILE A 133 -10.25 5.93 -14.00
C ILE A 133 -8.87 5.50 -14.49
N MET A 134 -7.94 6.45 -14.53
CA MET A 134 -6.53 6.19 -14.81
C MET A 134 -5.70 6.41 -13.56
N ALA A 135 -4.64 5.64 -13.37
CA ALA A 135 -3.61 5.95 -12.40
C ALA A 135 -2.24 6.04 -13.05
N HIS A 136 -1.46 7.02 -12.61
CA HIS A 136 -0.05 7.17 -12.91
C HIS A 136 0.72 6.93 -11.61
N LEU A 137 1.37 5.77 -11.53
CA LEU A 137 2.16 5.36 -10.38
C LEU A 137 3.65 5.49 -10.73
N GLU A 138 4.39 6.24 -9.94
CA GLU A 138 5.81 6.53 -10.16
C GLU A 138 6.60 6.02 -8.96
N TYR A 139 7.64 5.22 -9.23
CA TYR A 139 8.48 4.59 -8.23
C TYR A 139 9.93 4.92 -8.51
N ARG A 140 10.68 5.31 -7.48
CA ARG A 140 12.11 5.57 -7.61
C ARG A 140 12.90 5.18 -6.36
N THR A 141 14.14 4.75 -6.53
CA THR A 141 15.06 4.47 -5.40
C THR A 141 15.33 5.75 -4.59
N GLY A 142 15.41 5.65 -3.27
CA GLY A 142 15.80 6.76 -2.40
C GLY A 142 15.17 6.75 -1.01
N GLN A 143 15.25 7.90 -0.32
CA GLN A 143 14.62 8.09 0.99
C GLN A 143 13.10 8.02 0.89
N GLU A 144 12.47 7.29 1.83
CA GLU A 144 11.03 7.05 1.86
C GLU A 144 10.22 8.36 1.75
N ARG A 145 9.39 8.45 0.71
CA ARG A 145 8.50 9.59 0.44
C ARG A 145 7.26 9.10 -0.31
N ILE A 146 6.10 9.69 0.00
CA ILE A 146 4.88 9.47 -0.75
C ILE A 146 4.26 10.82 -1.13
N GLU A 147 3.95 10.98 -2.40
CA GLU A 147 3.07 12.01 -2.93
C GLU A 147 1.82 11.35 -3.50
N PHE A 148 0.67 11.94 -3.26
CA PHE A 148 -0.60 11.43 -3.75
C PHE A 148 -1.45 12.59 -4.28
N GLU A 149 -2.05 12.39 -5.44
CA GLU A 149 -3.05 13.30 -6.00
C GLU A 149 -4.21 12.50 -6.57
N TRP A 150 -5.42 12.92 -6.27
CA TRP A 150 -6.62 12.54 -7.02
C TRP A 150 -7.18 13.77 -7.71
N SER A 151 -7.32 13.69 -9.04
CA SER A 151 -7.87 14.76 -9.88
C SER A 151 -9.12 14.28 -10.60
N SER A 152 -10.26 14.91 -10.31
CA SER A 152 -11.53 14.72 -11.01
C SER A 152 -11.99 16.02 -11.67
N HIS A 153 -13.10 16.00 -12.39
CA HIS A 153 -13.68 17.19 -13.01
C HIS A 153 -14.22 18.23 -12.00
N LEU A 154 -14.42 17.86 -10.72
CA LEU A 154 -14.97 18.75 -9.69
C LEU A 154 -14.03 18.99 -8.52
N HIS A 155 -13.17 18.02 -8.22
CA HIS A 155 -12.37 18.02 -7.00
C HIS A 155 -10.96 17.56 -7.27
N ILE A 156 -10.01 18.19 -6.58
CA ILE A 156 -8.62 17.78 -6.48
C ILE A 156 -8.34 17.52 -5.00
N ALA A 157 -7.73 16.38 -4.69
CA ALA A 157 -7.23 16.04 -3.36
C ALA A 157 -5.74 15.72 -3.47
N GLU A 158 -4.92 16.38 -2.66
CA GLU A 158 -3.45 16.31 -2.74
C GLU A 158 -2.84 16.01 -1.37
N PHE A 159 -1.72 15.28 -1.40
CA PHE A 159 -0.89 14.99 -0.25
C PHE A 159 0.58 14.92 -0.68
N ASP A 160 1.46 15.57 0.08
CA ASP A 160 2.91 15.40 -0.02
C ASP A 160 3.48 15.20 1.38
N SER A 161 4.13 14.05 1.60
CA SER A 161 4.73 13.76 2.91
C SER A 161 5.81 14.76 3.30
N LEU A 162 6.48 15.45 2.37
CA LEU A 162 7.46 16.48 2.75
C LEU A 162 6.82 17.73 3.36
N GLN A 163 5.56 18.00 3.04
CA GLN A 163 4.84 19.17 3.56
C GLN A 163 4.20 18.88 4.93
N MET A 164 4.21 17.61 5.38
CA MET A 164 3.74 17.25 6.71
C MET A 164 4.84 17.59 7.72
N THR A 165 4.63 18.64 8.52
CA THR A 165 5.53 19.00 9.62
C THR A 165 5.29 18.10 10.82
N SER A 166 6.33 17.44 11.32
CA SER A 166 6.32 16.93 12.70
C SER A 166 7.08 17.92 13.59
N ASP A 167 6.52 18.28 14.74
CA ASP A 167 7.18 19.13 15.76
C ASP A 167 8.39 18.46 16.43
N SER A 168 8.87 17.32 15.92
CA SER A 168 9.97 16.55 16.48
C SER A 168 11.10 16.39 15.48
N ASP A 169 12.35 16.57 15.92
CA ASP A 169 13.61 16.44 15.14
C ASP A 169 13.81 15.09 14.41
N ASN A 170 12.90 14.13 14.57
CA ASN A 170 12.89 12.90 13.80
C ASN A 170 11.96 13.08 12.60
N ASN A 171 12.57 13.48 11.48
CA ASN A 171 12.06 13.74 10.14
C ASN A 171 11.28 12.58 9.47
N ARG A 172 10.34 11.94 10.18
CA ARG A 172 9.52 10.82 9.73
C ARG A 172 8.12 11.31 9.44
N ASN A 173 7.96 12.03 8.34
CA ASN A 173 6.68 12.64 7.99
C ASN A 173 5.61 11.64 7.50
N LEU A 174 5.97 10.35 7.43
CA LEU A 174 5.08 9.23 7.11
C LEU A 174 4.83 8.42 8.38
N PHE A 175 3.64 8.57 8.94
CA PHE A 175 3.19 7.77 10.09
C PHE A 175 2.10 6.80 9.67
N LYS A 176 2.35 5.52 9.95
CA LYS A 176 1.33 4.47 9.87
C LYS A 176 0.41 4.55 11.08
N ASN A 177 -0.89 4.43 10.83
CA ASN A 177 -1.91 4.43 11.85
C ASN A 177 -2.30 2.97 12.16
N ILE A 178 -2.06 2.53 13.40
CA ILE A 178 -2.36 1.16 13.82
C ILE A 178 -3.86 0.87 13.79
N ASP A 179 -4.69 1.84 14.14
CA ASP A 179 -6.16 1.69 14.07
C ASP A 179 -6.58 1.48 12.61
N ALA A 180 -5.91 2.14 11.67
CA ALA A 180 -6.15 1.95 10.24
C ALA A 180 -5.75 0.55 9.77
N VAL A 181 -4.61 0.04 10.23
CA VAL A 181 -4.18 -1.33 9.94
C VAL A 181 -5.24 -2.31 10.44
N LEU A 182 -5.70 -2.17 11.67
CA LEU A 182 -6.70 -3.07 12.26
C LEU A 182 -8.07 -2.94 11.58
N GLN A 183 -8.46 -1.71 11.21
CA GLN A 183 -9.75 -1.42 10.59
C GLN A 183 -9.84 -1.88 9.13
N TYR A 184 -8.73 -1.77 8.37
CA TYR A 184 -8.71 -2.02 6.94
C TYR A 184 -7.98 -3.32 6.56
N ALA A 185 -7.57 -4.13 7.53
CA ALA A 185 -7.05 -5.46 7.26
C ALA A 185 -8.14 -6.32 6.60
N ILE A 186 -7.75 -6.99 5.52
CA ILE A 186 -8.62 -7.86 4.72
C ILE A 186 -8.26 -9.32 4.97
N GLN A 187 -9.27 -10.19 5.01
CA GLN A 187 -9.02 -11.62 5.03
C GLN A 187 -8.51 -12.05 3.66
N TRP A 188 -7.30 -12.59 3.61
CA TRP A 188 -6.75 -13.18 2.39
C TRP A 188 -7.48 -14.48 2.06
N ASN A 189 -7.94 -14.59 0.82
CA ASN A 189 -8.69 -15.72 0.29
C ASN A 189 -8.37 -15.93 -1.19
N ASP A 190 -8.93 -16.99 -1.77
CA ASP A 190 -8.69 -17.39 -3.17
C ASP A 190 -9.02 -16.25 -4.17
N ALA A 191 -9.99 -15.39 -3.87
CA ALA A 191 -10.32 -14.26 -4.74
C ALA A 191 -9.19 -13.20 -4.76
N TYR A 192 -8.48 -12.99 -3.64
CA TYR A 192 -7.30 -12.13 -3.63
C TYR A 192 -6.09 -12.78 -4.30
N ASP A 193 -5.96 -14.11 -4.24
CA ASP A 193 -4.95 -14.82 -5.03
C ASP A 193 -5.18 -14.62 -6.54
N GLU A 194 -6.43 -14.73 -6.99
CA GLU A 194 -6.81 -14.47 -8.38
C GLU A 194 -6.55 -13.02 -8.79
N LYS A 195 -6.93 -12.04 -7.95
CA LYS A 195 -6.66 -10.62 -8.20
C LYS A 195 -5.17 -10.33 -8.31
N LEU A 196 -4.36 -10.85 -7.37
CA LEU A 196 -2.91 -10.66 -7.39
C LEU A 196 -2.27 -11.32 -8.62
N ALA A 197 -2.69 -12.52 -8.98
CA ALA A 197 -2.24 -13.20 -10.19
C ALA A 197 -2.58 -12.40 -11.46
N ALA A 198 -3.77 -11.80 -11.52
CA ALA A 198 -4.18 -10.95 -12.63
C ALA A 198 -3.33 -9.67 -12.73
N VAL A 199 -3.05 -9.00 -11.61
CA VAL A 199 -2.14 -7.83 -11.55
C VAL A 199 -0.76 -8.19 -12.08
N ARG A 200 -0.18 -9.29 -11.60
CA ARG A 200 1.15 -9.78 -12.05
C ARG A 200 1.19 -10.06 -13.54
N LEU A 201 0.16 -10.73 -14.07
CA LEU A 201 0.06 -11.00 -15.50
C LEU A 201 -0.01 -9.72 -16.33
N LEU A 202 -0.73 -8.70 -15.86
CA LEU A 202 -0.81 -7.40 -16.53
C LEU A 202 0.52 -6.63 -16.47
N LEU A 203 1.20 -6.64 -15.33
CA LEU A 203 2.53 -6.03 -15.20
C LEU A 203 3.52 -6.66 -16.19
N GLN A 204 3.59 -8.00 -16.24
CA GLN A 204 4.46 -8.73 -17.17
C GLN A 204 4.15 -8.42 -18.65
N ARG A 205 2.88 -8.23 -19.01
CA ARG A 205 2.47 -7.88 -20.38
C ARG A 205 2.67 -6.40 -20.71
N GLY A 206 2.58 -5.55 -19.69
CA GLY A 206 2.71 -4.11 -19.78
C GLY A 206 4.15 -3.62 -19.90
N GLU A 207 5.12 -4.47 -19.59
CA GLU A 207 6.54 -4.23 -19.85
C GLU A 207 6.77 -4.09 -21.35
N LEU A 208 7.08 -2.86 -21.74
CA LEU A 208 7.40 -2.54 -23.12
C LEU A 208 8.92 -2.68 -23.30
N HIS A 209 9.34 -3.80 -23.90
CA HIS A 209 10.72 -4.08 -24.31
C HIS A 209 11.32 -3.02 -25.23
#